data_AF-A0A7S4I0V7-F1
#
_entry.id   AF-A0A7S4I0V7-F1
#
_cell.length_a   1.000
_cell.length_b   1.000
_cell.length_c   1.000
_cell.angle_alpha   90.00
_cell.angle_beta   90.00
_cell.angle_gamma   90.00
#
_symmetry.space_group_name_H-M   'P 1'
#
loop_
_entity.id
_entity.type
_entity.pdbx_description
1 polymer ?
#
loop_
_entity_poly.entity_id
_entity_poly.type
_entity_poly.pdbx_seq_one_letter_code
_entity_poly.pdbx_strand_id
1 'polypeptide(L)'
;ACAGPNCRRERDGVEEGACTRHARECGGGVGIFYLVHQSMVLLVDGAYAAYHPSLYLDAHGEEDRGLRRGKPLFLNEQRVAATHRLWLAHAVPVTISRIRASASSVIRMSYF
;
A
#
# COMPACT_ATOMS: atom_id res chain seq x y z
N ALA A 1 7.58 -5.24 6.25
CA ALA A 1 6.72 -5.26 7.45
C ALA A 1 5.53 -6.20 7.23
N CYS A 2 4.99 -6.80 8.29
CA CYS A 2 3.79 -7.67 8.21
C CYS A 2 2.51 -6.83 8.11
N ALA A 3 1.76 -6.96 7.02
CA ALA A 3 0.50 -6.24 6.81
C ALA A 3 -0.75 -7.01 7.34
N GLY A 4 -0.55 -8.00 8.20
CA GLY A 4 -1.61 -8.82 8.75
C GLY A 4 -2.29 -8.15 9.95
N PRO A 5 -3.59 -8.39 10.19
CA PRO A 5 -4.31 -7.79 11.31
C PRO A 5 -3.76 -8.19 12.68
N ASN A 6 -3.10 -9.34 12.77
CA ASN A 6 -2.51 -9.84 14.02
C ASN A 6 -1.10 -9.25 14.30
N CYS A 7 -0.58 -8.42 13.40
CA CYS A 7 0.74 -7.78 13.54
C CYS A 7 0.65 -6.35 14.10
N ARG A 8 -0.51 -5.97 14.63
CA ARG A 8 -0.75 -4.68 15.29
C ARG A 8 -0.16 -4.66 16.70
N ARG A 9 0.28 -3.49 17.15
CA ARG A 9 0.81 -3.26 18.50
C ARG A 9 0.25 -1.96 19.04
N GLU A 10 -0.06 -1.95 20.33
CA GLU A 10 -0.46 -0.73 21.03
C GLU A 10 0.76 0.05 21.46
N ARG A 11 0.75 1.37 21.21
CA ARG A 11 1.75 2.32 21.68
C ARG A 11 1.06 3.64 22.00
N ASP A 12 1.28 4.18 23.19
CA ASP A 12 0.67 5.43 23.67
C ASP A 12 -0.88 5.44 23.55
N GLY A 13 -1.52 4.29 23.78
CA GLY A 13 -2.98 4.13 23.66
C GLY A 13 -3.51 4.07 22.22
N VAL A 14 -2.64 4.01 21.21
CA VAL A 14 -3.00 3.86 19.80
C VAL A 14 -2.54 2.51 19.29
N GLU A 15 -3.48 1.71 18.77
CA GLU A 15 -3.16 0.46 18.07
C GLU A 15 -2.66 0.80 16.65
N GLU A 16 -1.40 0.47 16.35
CA GLU A 16 -0.78 0.66 15.03
C GLU A 16 -0.36 -0.67 14.40
N GLY A 17 -0.67 -0.83 13.11
CA GLY A 17 -0.14 -1.92 12.31
C GLY A 17 1.36 -1.79 12.00
N ALA A 18 1.96 -2.89 11.55
CA ALA A 18 3.41 -2.96 11.38
C ALA A 18 3.92 -2.13 10.20
N CYS A 19 3.14 -1.94 9.14
CA CYS A 19 3.50 -1.08 8.02
C CYS A 19 3.48 0.40 8.43
N THR A 20 2.47 0.84 9.17
CA THR A 20 2.36 2.19 9.75
C THR A 20 3.55 2.47 10.66
N ARG A 21 3.83 1.54 11.59
CA ARG A 21 4.98 1.63 12.48
C ARG A 21 6.31 1.70 11.72
N HIS A 22 6.49 0.83 10.72
CA HIS A 22 7.72 0.81 9.93
C HIS A 22 7.90 2.08 9.08
N ALA A 23 6.82 2.61 8.50
CA ALA A 23 6.84 3.89 7.79
C ALA A 23 7.24 5.02 8.74
N ARG A 24 6.72 5.04 9.98
CA ARG A 24 7.13 6.00 11.02
C ARG A 24 8.61 5.89 11.37
N GLU A 25 9.11 4.67 11.57
CA GLU A 25 10.49 4.41 12.04
C GLU A 25 11.54 4.62 10.96
N CYS A 26 11.22 4.29 9.70
CA CYS A 26 12.21 4.27 8.62
C CYS A 26 11.98 5.32 7.53
N GLY A 27 10.73 5.77 7.34
CA GLY A 27 10.33 6.63 6.21
C GLY A 27 9.73 7.98 6.63
N GLY A 28 9.91 8.40 7.89
CA GLY A 28 9.35 9.66 8.40
C GLY A 28 7.82 9.70 8.40
N GLY A 29 7.17 8.55 8.47
CA GLY A 29 5.72 8.39 8.38
C GLY A 29 5.22 8.02 6.99
N VAL A 30 6.06 8.06 5.95
CA VAL A 30 5.68 7.74 4.58
C VAL A 30 6.25 6.38 4.17
N GLY A 31 5.47 5.56 3.47
CA GLY A 31 5.93 4.25 3.00
C GLY A 31 5.17 3.70 1.81
N ILE A 32 5.86 2.88 1.02
CA ILE A 32 5.30 2.09 -0.08
C ILE A 32 5.61 0.62 0.20
N PHE A 33 4.57 -0.21 0.28
CA PHE A 33 4.69 -1.63 0.55
C PHE A 33 3.97 -2.44 -0.53
N TYR A 34 4.53 -3.58 -0.92
CA TYR A 34 3.81 -4.52 -1.79
C TYR A 34 3.16 -5.62 -0.97
N LEU A 35 1.84 -5.74 -1.07
CA LEU A 35 1.04 -6.73 -0.36
C LEU A 35 0.93 -7.99 -1.22
N VAL A 36 1.87 -8.93 -1.04
CA VAL A 36 1.96 -10.15 -1.87
C VAL A 36 0.65 -10.93 -1.92
N HIS A 37 0.02 -11.19 -0.77
CA HIS A 37 -1.25 -11.94 -0.71
C HIS A 37 -2.43 -11.20 -1.32
N GLN A 38 -2.35 -9.87 -1.46
CA GLN A 38 -3.41 -9.07 -2.08
C GLN A 38 -3.08 -8.73 -3.53
N SER A 39 -1.84 -8.94 -3.98
CA SER A 39 -1.31 -8.45 -5.26
C SER A 39 -1.59 -6.97 -5.47
N MET A 40 -1.27 -6.13 -4.47
CA MET A 40 -1.56 -4.69 -4.51
C MET A 40 -0.43 -3.89 -3.84
N VAL A 41 -0.29 -2.63 -4.23
CA VAL A 41 0.59 -1.68 -3.52
C VAL A 41 -0.21 -1.02 -2.39
N LEU A 42 0.41 -0.89 -1.22
CA LEU A 42 -0.08 -0.12 -0.09
C LEU A 42 0.76 1.15 0.05
N LEU A 43 0.11 2.29 -0.03
CA LEU A 43 0.68 3.59 0.28
C LEU A 43 0.33 3.96 1.73
N VAL A 44 1.31 4.46 2.48
CA VAL A 44 1.17 4.88 3.88
C VAL A 44 1.67 6.32 4.03
N ASP A 45 0.92 7.13 4.77
CA ASP A 45 1.27 8.49 5.20
C ASP A 45 0.69 8.76 6.59
N GLY A 46 1.56 8.70 7.61
CA GLY A 46 1.16 8.77 9.01
C GLY A 46 0.15 7.68 9.34
N ALA A 47 -1.01 8.08 9.88
CA ALA A 47 -2.11 7.15 10.19
C ALA A 47 -2.95 6.78 8.96
N TYR A 48 -2.73 7.39 7.80
CA TYR A 48 -3.52 7.16 6.60
C TYR A 48 -2.87 6.16 5.68
N ALA A 49 -3.71 5.36 5.03
CA ALA A 49 -3.28 4.45 4.00
C ALA A 49 -4.29 4.40 2.84
N ALA A 50 -3.80 3.99 1.68
CA ALA A 50 -4.60 3.74 0.48
C ALA A 50 -4.00 2.60 -0.34
N TYR A 51 -4.87 1.81 -0.97
CA TYR A 51 -4.44 0.85 -1.99
C TYR A 51 -4.11 1.57 -3.30
N HIS A 52 -3.06 1.11 -3.95
CA HIS A 52 -2.62 1.54 -5.27
C HIS A 52 -2.50 0.32 -6.19
N PRO A 53 -2.70 0.49 -7.52
CA PRO A 53 -2.58 -0.59 -8.49
C PRO A 53 -1.33 -1.47 -8.31
N SER A 54 -1.48 -2.77 -8.58
CA SER A 54 -0.43 -3.78 -8.45
C SER A 54 0.79 -3.47 -9.30
N LEU A 55 1.98 -3.86 -8.86
CA LEU A 55 3.17 -3.85 -9.73
C LEU A 55 3.17 -5.01 -10.75
N TYR A 56 2.34 -6.03 -10.51
CA TYR A 56 2.31 -7.25 -11.30
C TYR A 56 0.98 -7.39 -12.03
N LEU A 57 1.05 -7.83 -13.28
CA LEU A 57 -0.08 -8.04 -14.17
C LEU A 57 -0.01 -9.42 -14.80
N ASP A 58 -1.15 -9.98 -15.18
CA ASP A 58 -1.15 -11.19 -16.00
C ASP A 58 -0.71 -10.90 -17.45
N ALA A 59 -0.61 -11.94 -18.27
CA ALA A 59 -0.19 -11.83 -19.67
C ALA A 59 -1.10 -10.94 -20.54
N HIS A 60 -2.31 -10.61 -20.06
CA HIS A 60 -3.26 -9.73 -20.74
C HIS A 60 -3.27 -8.31 -20.17
N GLY A 61 -2.42 -8.01 -19.18
CA GLY A 61 -2.36 -6.70 -18.54
C GLY A 61 -3.40 -6.49 -17.44
N GLU A 62 -4.03 -7.55 -16.94
CA GLU A 62 -5.05 -7.46 -15.90
C GLU A 62 -4.48 -7.69 -14.49
N GLU A 63 -5.09 -7.04 -13.49
CA GLU A 63 -4.77 -7.29 -12.08
C GLU A 63 -5.44 -8.59 -11.59
N ASP A 64 -4.75 -9.35 -10.75
CA ASP A 64 -5.36 -10.48 -10.01
C ASP A 64 -5.41 -10.16 -8.51
N ARG A 65 -6.40 -9.35 -8.13
CA ARG A 65 -6.58 -8.88 -6.75
C ARG A 65 -6.87 -10.04 -5.81
N GLY A 66 -6.06 -10.17 -4.77
CA GLY A 66 -6.14 -11.28 -3.82
C GLY A 66 -5.76 -12.62 -4.41
N LEU A 67 -5.09 -12.65 -5.57
CA LEU A 67 -4.70 -13.87 -6.28
C LEU A 67 -5.86 -14.83 -6.51
N ARG A 68 -7.07 -14.30 -6.71
CA ARG A 68 -8.32 -15.08 -6.79
C ARG A 68 -8.45 -15.86 -8.09
N ARG A 69 -7.90 -15.33 -9.19
CA ARG A 69 -7.92 -16.00 -10.50
C ARG A 69 -6.82 -17.06 -10.61
N GLY A 70 -5.77 -16.95 -9.80
CA GLY A 70 -4.63 -17.87 -9.82
C GLY A 70 -3.81 -17.78 -11.11
N LYS A 71 -3.86 -16.63 -11.79
CA LYS A 71 -3.11 -16.41 -13.04
C LYS A 71 -1.64 -16.12 -12.71
N PRO A 72 -0.67 -16.63 -13.49
CA PRO A 72 0.70 -16.15 -13.40
C PRO A 72 0.76 -14.64 -13.61
N LEU A 73 1.46 -13.94 -12.72
CA LEU A 73 1.65 -12.50 -12.80
C LEU A 73 3.12 -12.18 -13.06
N PHE A 74 3.33 -11.14 -13.85
CA PHE A 74 4.63 -10.68 -14.31
C PHE A 74 4.83 -9.24 -13.87
N LEU A 75 6.06 -8.89 -13.51
CA LEU A 75 6.40 -7.53 -13.13
C LEU A 75 6.18 -6.61 -14.34
N ASN A 76 5.42 -5.54 -14.15
CA ASN A 76 5.22 -4.53 -15.17
C ASN A 76 6.14 -3.34 -14.93
N GLU A 77 7.17 -3.19 -15.77
CA GLU A 77 8.19 -2.14 -15.63
C GLU A 77 7.60 -0.72 -15.65
N GLN A 78 6.52 -0.49 -16.42
CA GLN A 78 5.88 0.83 -16.47
C GLN A 78 5.22 1.17 -15.14
N ARG A 79 4.58 0.20 -14.48
CA ARG A 79 3.99 0.38 -13.15
C ARG A 79 5.06 0.60 -12.08
N VAL A 80 6.18 -0.14 -12.15
CA VAL A 80 7.34 0.08 -11.27
C VAL A 80 7.88 1.50 -11.41
N ALA A 81 8.13 1.95 -12.65
CA ALA A 81 8.60 3.30 -12.92
C ALA A 81 7.62 4.37 -12.42
N ALA A 82 6.31 4.15 -12.57
CA ALA A 82 5.29 5.06 -12.05
C ALA A 82 5.29 5.12 -10.52
N THR A 83 5.38 3.98 -9.83
CA THR A 83 5.48 3.93 -8.36
C THR A 83 6.77 4.58 -7.86
N HIS A 84 7.90 4.40 -8.56
CA HIS A 84 9.14 5.06 -8.23
C HIS A 84 9.05 6.58 -8.40
N ARG A 85 8.40 7.07 -9.46
CA ARG A 85 8.13 8.50 -9.65
C ARG A 85 7.28 9.09 -8.54
N LEU A 86 6.27 8.36 -8.03
CA LEU A 86 5.48 8.82 -6.88
C LEU A 86 6.37 9.07 -5.66
N TRP A 87 7.34 8.19 -5.41
CA TRP A 87 8.30 8.35 -4.31
C TRP A 87 9.21 9.56 -4.53
N LEU A 88 9.89 9.63 -5.68
CA LEU A 88 10.83 10.71 -6.00
C LEU A 88 10.17 12.09 -6.01
N ALA A 89 8.91 12.17 -6.44
CA ALA A 89 8.14 13.41 -6.47
C ALA A 89 7.50 13.78 -5.12
N HIS A 90 7.77 13.03 -4.05
CA HIS A 90 7.11 13.21 -2.74
C HIS A 90 5.57 13.21 -2.85
N ALA A 91 5.04 12.46 -3.82
CA ALA A 91 3.63 12.50 -4.20
C ALA A 91 2.76 11.45 -3.48
N VAL A 92 3.33 10.67 -2.57
CA VAL A 92 2.59 9.64 -1.81
C VAL A 92 1.48 10.26 -0.95
N PRO A 93 1.71 11.30 -0.12
CA PRO A 93 0.66 11.92 0.70
C PRO A 93 -0.51 12.48 -0.11
N VAL A 94 -0.22 13.21 -1.19
CA VAL A 94 -1.26 13.78 -2.06
C VAL A 94 -2.04 12.68 -2.79
N THR A 95 -1.36 11.59 -3.18
CA THR A 95 -2.01 10.46 -3.83
C THR A 95 -2.96 9.74 -2.88
N ILE A 96 -2.55 9.50 -1.63
CA ILE A 96 -3.40 8.92 -0.58
C ILE A 96 -4.63 9.81 -0.34
N SER A 97 -4.42 11.12 -0.17
CA SER A 97 -5.51 12.09 0.04
C SER A 97 -6.54 12.05 -1.09
N ARG A 98 -6.07 12.04 -2.35
CA ARG A 98 -6.94 11.95 -3.53
C ARG A 98 -7.72 10.64 -3.58
N ILE A 99 -7.06 9.50 -3.37
CA ILE A 99 -7.73 8.19 -3.38
C ILE A 99 -8.81 8.15 -2.30
N ARG A 100 -8.49 8.55 -1.07
CA ARG A 100 -9.42 8.57 0.05
C ARG A 100 -10.62 9.50 -0.18
N ALA A 101 -10.42 10.65 -0.81
CA ALA A 101 -11.49 11.59 -1.14
C ALA A 101 -12.47 11.03 -2.19
N SER A 102 -11.99 10.18 -3.09
CA SER A 102 -12.80 9.59 -4.17
C SER A 102 -13.40 8.21 -3.84
N ALA A 103 -12.98 7.57 -2.74
CA ALA A 103 -13.33 6.19 -2.43
C ALA A 103 -14.64 6.10 -1.63
N SER A 104 -15.50 5.14 -1.98
CA SER A 104 -16.71 4.80 -1.22
C SER A 104 -16.42 4.14 0.13
N SER A 105 -15.23 3.56 0.28
CA SER A 105 -14.74 2.98 1.52
C SER A 105 -13.24 3.23 1.64
N VAL A 106 -12.78 3.50 2.86
CA VAL A 106 -11.37 3.83 3.13
C VAL A 106 -10.77 2.85 4.14
N ILE A 107 -9.46 2.66 4.05
CA ILE A 107 -8.71 1.90 5.05
C ILE A 107 -8.80 2.67 6.39
N ARG A 108 -9.12 1.95 7.46
CA ARG A 108 -9.16 2.47 8.83
C ARG A 108 -7.78 3.04 9.20
N MET A 109 -7.78 4.10 10.01
CA MET A 109 -6.55 4.74 10.46
C MET A 109 -5.62 3.75 11.18
N SER A 110 -4.33 3.83 10.87
CA SER A 110 -3.25 3.01 11.43
C SER A 110 -3.45 1.49 11.33
N TYR A 111 -4.29 1.03 10.40
CA TYR A 111 -4.69 -0.38 10.32
C TYR A 111 -3.53 -1.32 9.94
N PHE A 112 -2.65 -0.89 9.03
CA PHE A 112 -1.60 -1.72 8.43
C PHE A 112 -0.26 -1.54 9.10
#